data_AF-A0A3P9CKV0-F1
#
_entry.id   AF-A0A3P9CKV0-F1
#
_cell.length_a   1.000
_cell.length_b   1.000
_cell.length_c   1.000
_cell.angle_alpha   90.00
_cell.angle_beta   90.00
_cell.angle_gamma   90.00
#
_symmetry.space_group_name_H-M   'P 1'
#
loop_
_entity.id
_entity.type
_entity.pdbx_description
1 polymer ?
#
loop_
_entity_poly.entity_id
_entity_poly.type
_entity_poly.pdbx_seq_one_letter_code
_entity_poly.pdbx_strand_id
1 'polypeptide(L)' 'MPGCSETLQFSLPNHGDSILSKMNDLREEHRFCDITLILGRPQDSTVHPLQFQGHRVVLAASSDFLRDHTSVPPRLS' A
#
# COMPACT_ATOMS: atom_id res chain seq x y z
N MET A 1 -7.60 -3.33 -45.75
CA MET A 1 -8.04 -4.35 -44.77
C MET A 1 -7.52 -3.92 -43.41
N PRO A 2 -8.34 -3.36 -42.52
CA PRO A 2 -7.86 -3.04 -41.18
C PRO A 2 -7.63 -4.37 -40.46
N GLY A 3 -6.41 -4.58 -39.95
CA GLY A 3 -6.07 -5.77 -39.17
C GLY A 3 -7.01 -5.88 -37.99
N CYS A 4 -7.78 -6.97 -37.93
CA CYS A 4 -8.62 -7.29 -36.78
C CYS A 4 -7.68 -7.66 -35.62
N SER A 5 -7.30 -6.67 -34.82
CA SER A 5 -6.52 -6.93 -33.61
C SER A 5 -7.48 -7.49 -32.56
N GLU A 6 -7.64 -8.80 -32.55
CA GLU A 6 -8.44 -9.49 -31.54
C GLU A 6 -7.82 -9.24 -30.16
N THR A 7 -8.60 -8.59 -29.27
CA THR A 7 -8.18 -8.34 -27.89
C THR A 7 -8.64 -9.52 -27.03
N LEU A 8 -7.68 -10.26 -26.47
CA LEU A 8 -7.97 -11.32 -25.51
C LEU A 8 -8.13 -10.70 -24.11
N GLN A 9 -9.27 -10.96 -23.48
CA GLN A 9 -9.53 -10.55 -22.10
C GLN A 9 -9.40 -11.75 -21.17
N PHE A 10 -8.58 -11.61 -20.14
CA PHE A 10 -8.46 -12.59 -19.07
C PHE A 10 -9.02 -12.01 -17.78
N SER A 11 -9.81 -12.81 -17.07
CA SER A 11 -10.24 -12.50 -15.71
C SER A 11 -9.73 -13.59 -14.79
N LEU A 12 -8.98 -13.19 -13.77
CA LEU A 12 -8.48 -14.10 -12.74
C LEU A 12 -9.28 -13.82 -11.46
N PRO A 13 -10.37 -14.58 -11.20
CA PRO A 13 -11.12 -14.41 -9.96
C PRO A 13 -10.19 -14.64 -8.77
N ASN A 14 -10.31 -13.80 -7.74
CA ASN A 14 -9.51 -13.83 -6.50
C ASN A 14 -8.03 -13.45 -6.65
N HIS A 15 -7.59 -12.96 -7.82
CA HIS A 15 -6.22 -12.47 -7.97
C HIS A 15 -5.92 -11.31 -7.02
N GLY A 16 -6.88 -10.38 -6.85
CA GLY A 16 -6.77 -9.28 -5.90
C GLY A 16 -6.51 -9.75 -4.46
N ASP A 17 -7.30 -10.71 -3.98
CA ASP A 17 -7.16 -11.25 -2.62
C ASP A 17 -5.82 -11.96 -2.42
N SER A 18 -5.37 -12.71 -3.43
CA SER A 18 -4.07 -13.40 -3.40
C SER A 18 -2.90 -12.40 -3.35
N ILE A 19 -3.01 -11.29 -4.09
CA ILE A 19 -2.02 -10.22 -4.06
C ILE A 19 -2.02 -9.51 -2.71
N LEU A 20 -3.20 -9.21 -2.15
CA LEU A 20 -3.31 -8.59 -0.82
C LEU A 20 -2.72 -9.48 0.28
N SER A 21 -2.97 -10.79 0.23
CA SER A 21 -2.34 -11.76 1.14
C SER A 21 -0.82 -11.70 1.03
N LYS A 22 -0.28 -11.71 -0.20
CA LYS A 22 1.16 -11.66 -0.42
C LYS A 22 1.78 -10.34 0.05
N MET A 23 1.07 -9.22 -0.09
CA MET A 23 1.52 -7.93 0.47
C MET A 23 1.54 -7.95 2.00
N ASN A 24 0.61 -8.66 2.63
CA ASN A 24 0.62 -8.86 4.07
C ASN A 24 1.84 -9.70 4.52
N ASP A 25 2.15 -10.79 3.82
CA ASP A 25 3.33 -11.60 4.12
C ASP A 25 4.62 -10.77 4.01
N LEU A 26 4.76 -9.98 2.95
CA LEU A 26 5.90 -9.07 2.77
C LEU A 26 6.01 -8.03 3.89
N ARG A 27 4.87 -7.56 4.41
CA ARG A 27 4.83 -6.61 5.53
C ARG A 27 5.37 -7.27 6.81
N GLU A 28 4.96 -8.49 7.11
CA GLU A 28 5.41 -9.25 8.29
C GLU A 28 6.92 -9.56 8.22
N GLU A 29 7.43 -9.81 7.02
CA GLU A 29 8.86 -9.99 6.75
C GLU A 29 9.65 -8.68 6.66
N HIS A 30 9.00 -7.52 6.85
CA HIS A 30 9.58 -6.18 6.70
C HIS A 30 10.23 -5.93 5.32
N ARG A 31 9.73 -6.59 4.28
CA ARG A 31 10.21 -6.46 2.90
C ARG A 31 9.43 -5.41 2.14
N PHE A 32 10.17 -4.51 1.50
CA PHE A 32 9.63 -3.40 0.70
C PHE A 32 8.75 -2.42 1.49
N CYS A 33 8.80 -2.44 2.83
CA CYS A 33 8.13 -1.44 3.66
C CYS A 33 8.76 -0.07 3.42
N ASP A 34 7.99 0.85 2.86
CA ASP A 34 8.41 2.19 2.44
C ASP A 34 7.81 3.30 3.32
N ILE A 35 7.04 2.93 4.35
CA ILE A 35 6.49 3.82 5.36
C ILE A 35 6.49 3.19 6.75
N THR A 36 6.74 4.02 7.76
CA THR A 36 6.56 3.70 9.18
C THR A 36 5.59 4.70 9.80
N LEU A 37 4.45 4.21 10.31
CA LEU A 37 3.49 5.00 11.07
C LEU A 37 3.85 4.94 12.55
N ILE A 38 3.87 6.10 13.20
CA ILE A 38 4.14 6.22 14.64
C ILE A 38 2.81 6.60 15.30
N LEU A 39 2.27 5.68 16.09
CA LEU A 39 0.98 5.78 16.76
C LEU A 39 1.21 5.96 18.26
N GLY A 40 0.84 7.10 18.80
CA GLY A 40 0.99 7.41 20.22
C GLY A 40 0.97 8.91 20.48
N ARG A 41 0.45 9.34 21.64
CA ARG A 41 0.44 10.76 22.02
C ARG A 41 1.74 11.08 22.77
N PRO A 42 2.40 12.22 22.51
CA PRO A 42 3.59 12.63 23.27
C PRO A 42 3.35 12.88 24.78
N GLN A 43 2.09 12.92 25.23
CA GLN A 43 1.71 13.43 26.56
C GLN A 43 1.37 12.36 27.61
N ASP A 44 1.37 11.08 27.28
CA ASP A 44 1.22 10.01 28.29
C ASP A 44 2.50 9.17 28.32
N SER A 45 3.44 9.65 29.12
CA SER A 45 4.86 9.29 29.17
C SER A 45 5.18 7.90 29.74
N THR A 46 4.24 6.96 29.67
CA THR A 46 4.42 5.57 30.13
C THR A 46 4.29 4.53 29.02
N VAL A 47 3.84 4.92 27.82
CA VAL A 47 3.63 4.00 26.70
C VAL A 47 4.60 4.34 25.56
N HIS A 48 5.44 3.39 25.19
CA HIS A 48 6.27 3.51 23.99
C HIS A 48 5.36 3.70 22.76
N PRO A 49 5.69 4.65 21.86
CA PRO A 49 4.89 4.87 20.66
C PRO A 49 4.90 3.60 19.81
N LEU A 50 3.71 3.14 19.40
CA LEU A 50 3.55 1.98 18.56
C LEU A 50 4.06 2.32 17.15
N GLN A 51 5.01 1.54 16.66
CA GLN A 51 5.53 1.70 15.31
C GLN A 51 4.93 0.62 14.41
N PHE A 52 4.37 1.04 13.29
CA PHE A 52 3.81 0.15 12.28
C PHE A 52 4.53 0.36 10.95
N GLN A 53 5.20 -0.66 10.45
CA GLN A 53 5.81 -0.65 9.12
C GLN A 53 4.86 -1.27 8.10
N GLY A 54 4.79 -0.68 6.92
CA GLY A 54 3.95 -1.20 5.84
C GLY A 54 4.24 -0.57 4.49
N HIS A 55 3.33 -0.77 3.56
CA HIS A 55 3.42 -0.30 2.19
C HIS A 55 2.48 0.88 1.95
N ARG A 56 3.03 2.01 1.48
CA ARG A 56 2.28 3.23 1.16
C ARG A 56 1.13 2.96 0.21
N VAL A 57 1.36 2.13 -0.81
CA VAL A 57 0.37 1.80 -1.82
C VAL A 57 -0.87 1.11 -1.21
N VAL A 58 -0.68 0.22 -0.24
CA VAL A 58 -1.78 -0.49 0.43
C VAL A 58 -2.57 0.48 1.31
N LEU A 59 -1.88 1.36 2.05
CA LEU A 59 -2.50 2.39 2.89
C LEU A 59 -3.27 3.43 2.05
N ALA A 60 -2.70 3.87 0.94
CA ALA A 60 -3.33 4.83 0.01
C ALA A 60 -4.57 4.24 -0.69
N ALA A 61 -4.59 2.93 -0.93
CA ALA A 61 -5.73 2.25 -1.51
C ALA A 61 -6.88 2.09 -0.50
N SER A 62 -6.57 1.96 0.80
CA SER A 62 -7.58 1.71 1.84
C SER A 62 -8.24 2.96 2.41
N SER A 63 -7.60 4.13 2.31
CA SER A 63 -8.14 5.38 2.86
C SER A 63 -7.66 6.61 2.08
N ASP A 64 -8.59 7.52 1.78
CA ASP A 64 -8.25 8.80 1.15
C ASP A 64 -7.37 9.68 2.06
N PHE A 65 -7.60 9.65 3.38
CA PHE A 65 -6.73 10.33 4.35
C PHE A 65 -5.28 9.84 4.24
N LEU A 66 -5.10 8.52 4.25
CA LEU A 66 -3.76 7.94 4.11
C LEU A 66 -3.21 8.17 2.70
N ARG A 67 -4.01 8.19 1.66
CA ARG A 67 -3.57 8.53 0.31
C ARG A 67 -2.95 9.91 0.25
N ASP A 68 -3.61 10.91 0.84
CA ASP A 68 -3.12 12.29 0.83
C ASP A 68 -1.81 12.42 1.61
N HIS A 69 -1.72 11.73 2.75
CA HIS A 69 -0.53 11.74 3.61
C HIS A 69 0.61 10.81 3.15
N THR A 70 0.34 9.87 2.24
CA THR A 70 1.33 8.92 1.71
C THR A 70 1.61 9.10 0.23
N SER A 71 1.00 10.07 -0.44
CA SER A 71 1.33 10.43 -1.82
C SER A 71 2.76 10.96 -1.89
N VAL A 72 3.53 10.54 -2.90
CA VAL A 72 4.83 11.16 -3.19
C VAL A 72 4.53 12.47 -3.92
N PRO A 73 5.02 13.64 -3.47
CA PRO A 73 4.80 14.88 -4.20
C PRO A 73 5.38 14.73 -5.61
N PRO A 74 4.69 15.24 -6.65
CA PRO A 74 5.16 15.15 -8.02
C PRO A 74 6.54 15.80 -8.11
N ARG A 75 7.53 15.07 -8.65
CA ARG A 75 8.83 15.66 -8.98
C ARG A 75 8.60 16.62 -10.14
N LEU A 76 8.66 17.92 -9.87
CA LEU A 76 8.77 18.97 -10.89
C LEU A 76 10.06 18.70 -11.68
N SER A 77 9.89 18.29 -12.94
CA SER A 77 10.95 18.18 -13.95
C SER A 77 11.03 19.46 -14.78
#